data_AF-A0A817L7D0-F1
#
_entry.id   AF-A0A817L7D0-F1
#
_cell.length_a   1.000
_cell.length_b   1.000
_cell.length_c   1.000
_cell.angle_alpha   90.00
_cell.angle_beta   90.00
_cell.angle_gamma   90.00
#
_symmetry.space_group_name_H-M   'P 1'
#
loop_
_entity.id
_entity.type
_entity.pdbx_description
1 polymer ?
#
loop_
_entity_poly.entity_id
_entity_poly.type
_entity_poly.pdbx_seq_one_letter_code
_entity_poly.pdbx_strand_id
1 'polypeptide(L)'
;MTLNKSSKTTSSSTFNGTLDKLLNNIKTIGGRVMGLAYSPTTSRTHIHALIYNQGLPSIFLILNSADIHGPVALYFAGIKLDLDNIQIEQLMTTYIRAEVIASHPVVTAKFFHLLIINILDTMIVAGVLGPIKAYFCTVESQERGSLH
;
A
#
# COMPACT_ATOMS: atom_id res chain seq x y z
N MET A 1 -13.42 -52.95 -24.78
CA MET A 1 -13.52 -51.67 -24.05
C MET A 1 -12.28 -50.85 -24.37
N THR A 2 -12.34 -50.07 -25.45
CA THR A 2 -11.22 -49.29 -25.97
C THR A 2 -11.24 -47.89 -25.34
N LEU A 3 -10.16 -47.57 -24.63
CA LEU A 3 -9.90 -46.29 -23.99
C LEU A 3 -9.80 -45.18 -25.04
N ASN A 4 -10.71 -44.20 -24.99
CA ASN A 4 -10.65 -43.00 -25.82
C ASN A 4 -9.48 -42.11 -25.33
N LYS A 5 -8.44 -42.02 -26.16
CA LYS A 5 -7.28 -41.14 -25.95
C LYS A 5 -7.76 -39.69 -26.02
N SER A 6 -7.77 -38.99 -24.89
CA SER A 6 -7.97 -37.54 -24.85
C SER A 6 -6.85 -36.88 -25.67
N SER A 7 -7.22 -36.34 -26.84
CA SER A 7 -6.31 -35.60 -27.69
C SER A 7 -5.88 -34.32 -26.96
N LYS A 8 -4.58 -34.18 -26.69
CA LYS A 8 -3.97 -32.90 -26.33
C LYS A 8 -4.35 -31.89 -27.40
N THR A 9 -5.26 -30.97 -27.07
CA THR A 9 -5.53 -29.77 -27.87
C THR A 9 -4.29 -28.89 -27.81
N THR A 10 -3.45 -28.99 -28.83
CA THR A 10 -2.42 -28.00 -29.13
C THR A 10 -3.16 -26.69 -29.39
N SER A 11 -3.09 -25.74 -28.46
CA SER A 11 -3.65 -24.40 -28.66
C SER A 11 -2.88 -23.76 -29.82
N SER A 12 -3.46 -23.76 -31.00
CA SER A 12 -2.97 -22.93 -32.09
C SER A 12 -3.05 -21.48 -31.60
N SER A 13 -1.90 -20.81 -31.56
CA SER A 13 -1.79 -19.37 -31.29
C SER A 13 -2.41 -18.61 -32.45
N THR A 14 -3.74 -18.58 -32.50
CA THR A 14 -4.47 -17.68 -33.38
C THR A 14 -4.21 -16.27 -32.86
N PHE A 15 -3.33 -15.54 -33.55
CA PHE A 15 -2.98 -14.16 -33.25
C PHE A 15 -4.23 -13.30 -33.41
N ASN A 16 -4.98 -13.13 -32.32
CA ASN A 16 -6.28 -12.49 -32.32
C ASN A 16 -6.12 -11.05 -31.84
N GLY A 17 -5.80 -10.14 -32.76
CA GLY A 17 -5.49 -8.74 -32.42
C GLY A 17 -6.61 -8.00 -31.68
N THR A 18 -7.85 -8.49 -31.75
CA THR A 18 -8.97 -8.00 -30.93
C THR A 18 -8.80 -8.36 -29.45
N LEU A 19 -8.34 -9.57 -29.16
CA LEU A 19 -8.05 -10.04 -27.80
C LEU A 19 -6.89 -9.24 -27.20
N ASP A 20 -5.85 -8.96 -27.97
CA ASP A 20 -4.73 -8.13 -27.52
C ASP A 20 -5.15 -6.69 -27.22
N LYS A 21 -5.99 -6.11 -28.07
CA LYS A 21 -6.59 -4.78 -27.82
C LYS A 21 -7.42 -4.77 -26.54
N LEU A 22 -8.22 -5.80 -26.31
CA LEU A 22 -9.01 -5.94 -25.08
C LEU A 22 -8.12 -6.06 -23.85
N LEU A 23 -7.11 -6.94 -23.88
CA LEU A 23 -6.15 -7.10 -22.79
C LEU A 23 -5.39 -5.81 -22.51
N ASN A 24 -5.01 -5.06 -23.55
CA ASN A 24 -4.39 -3.75 -23.39
C ASN A 24 -5.33 -2.74 -22.73
N ASN A 25 -6.61 -2.70 -23.11
CA ASN A 25 -7.59 -1.84 -22.45
C ASN A 25 -7.78 -2.22 -20.98
N ILE A 26 -7.85 -3.52 -20.66
CA ILE A 26 -7.94 -4.02 -19.28
C ILE A 26 -6.71 -3.62 -18.48
N LYS A 27 -5.51 -3.75 -19.05
CA LYS A 27 -4.26 -3.29 -18.41
C LYS A 27 -4.27 -1.79 -18.14
N THR A 28 -4.67 -0.98 -19.13
CA THR A 28 -4.71 0.49 -19.00
C THR A 28 -5.71 0.94 -17.94
N ILE A 29 -6.89 0.32 -17.88
CA ILE A 29 -7.90 0.63 -16.86
C ILE A 29 -7.45 0.11 -15.49
N GLY A 30 -6.95 -1.14 -15.44
CA GLY A 30 -6.52 -1.77 -14.21
C GLY A 30 -5.32 -1.09 -13.55
N GLY A 31 -4.45 -0.41 -14.31
CA GLY A 31 -3.37 0.40 -13.74
C GLY A 31 -3.85 1.70 -13.06
N ARG A 32 -5.08 2.14 -13.33
CA ARG A 32 -5.69 3.33 -12.69
C ARG A 32 -6.46 2.99 -11.42
N VAL A 33 -6.74 1.72 -11.17
CA VAL A 33 -7.49 1.26 -10.00
C VAL A 33 -6.51 0.70 -8.98
N MET A 34 -6.49 1.30 -7.80
CA MET A 34 -5.63 0.89 -6.69
C MET A 34 -5.94 -0.57 -6.29
N GLY A 35 -4.90 -1.37 -6.06
CA GLY A 35 -5.04 -2.75 -5.60
C GLY A 35 -5.14 -3.83 -6.69
N LEU A 36 -5.20 -3.45 -7.98
CA LEU A 36 -5.08 -4.38 -9.09
C LEU A 36 -3.62 -4.68 -9.44
N ALA A 37 -3.40 -5.85 -10.07
CA ALA A 37 -2.09 -6.35 -10.48
C ALA A 37 -1.30 -5.40 -11.41
N TYR A 38 -1.95 -4.40 -12.02
CA TYR A 38 -1.31 -3.44 -12.93
C TYR A 38 -0.87 -2.13 -12.23
N SER A 39 -1.30 -1.89 -10.99
CA SER A 39 -0.90 -0.71 -10.19
C SER A 39 0.63 -0.60 -10.00
N PRO A 40 1.37 -1.69 -9.72
CA PRO A 40 2.83 -1.62 -9.59
C PRO A 40 3.55 -1.14 -10.85
N THR A 41 3.03 -1.50 -12.04
CA THR A 41 3.60 -1.05 -13.32
C THR A 41 3.50 0.47 -13.46
N THR A 42 2.34 1.05 -13.13
CA THR A 42 2.13 2.49 -13.18
C THR A 42 3.02 3.24 -12.18
N SER A 43 3.19 2.73 -10.96
CA SER A 43 4.12 3.32 -9.98
C SER A 43 5.57 3.29 -10.45
N ARG A 44 6.01 2.17 -11.06
CA ARG A 44 7.35 2.07 -11.66
C ARG A 44 7.56 3.08 -12.77
N THR A 45 6.58 3.28 -13.65
CA THR A 45 6.65 4.30 -14.70
C THR A 45 6.81 5.70 -14.12
N HIS A 46 6.08 6.04 -13.05
CA HIS A 46 6.24 7.34 -12.36
C HIS A 46 7.63 7.50 -11.76
N ILE A 47 8.16 6.47 -11.10
CA ILE A 47 9.52 6.49 -10.54
C ILE A 47 10.56 6.70 -11.64
N HIS A 48 10.46 5.98 -12.76
CA HIS A 48 11.38 6.17 -13.89
C HIS A 48 11.30 7.57 -14.49
N ALA A 49 10.09 8.12 -14.65
CA ALA A 49 9.90 9.48 -15.15
C ALA A 49 10.49 10.53 -14.19
N LEU A 50 10.34 10.34 -12.88
CA LEU A 50 10.96 11.18 -11.87
C LEU A 50 12.48 11.09 -11.90
N ILE A 51 13.04 9.88 -12.05
CA ILE A 51 14.50 9.70 -12.15
C ILE A 51 15.05 10.39 -13.39
N TYR A 52 14.36 10.27 -14.52
CA TYR A 52 14.77 10.92 -15.76
C TYR A 52 14.76 12.46 -15.65
N ASN A 53 13.75 13.03 -14.98
CA ASN A 53 13.58 14.48 -14.88
C ASN A 53 14.37 15.12 -13.71
N GLN A 54 14.47 14.43 -12.58
CA GLN A 54 15.00 14.97 -11.32
C GLN A 54 16.37 14.42 -10.94
N GLY A 55 16.79 13.29 -11.53
CA GLY A 55 18.01 12.56 -11.17
C GLY A 55 17.72 11.35 -10.28
N LEU A 56 18.79 10.65 -9.91
CA LEU A 56 18.69 9.45 -9.06
C LEU A 56 18.15 9.80 -7.65
N PRO A 57 17.38 8.89 -7.02
CA PRO A 57 16.89 9.12 -5.68
C PRO A 57 18.05 9.09 -4.68
N SER A 58 18.12 10.08 -3.81
CA SER A 58 19.12 10.11 -2.72
C SER A 58 18.69 9.25 -1.53
N ILE A 59 17.39 9.03 -1.34
CA ILE A 59 16.81 8.30 -0.21
C ILE A 59 15.74 7.35 -0.73
N PHE A 60 15.78 6.12 -0.23
CA PHE A 60 14.73 5.12 -0.40
C PHE A 60 14.26 4.68 0.99
N LEU A 61 12.95 4.77 1.24
CA LEU A 61 12.36 4.56 2.56
C LEU A 61 11.17 3.61 2.47
N ILE A 62 11.11 2.64 3.38
CA ILE A 62 9.95 1.77 3.60
C ILE A 62 9.41 2.10 4.99
N LEU A 63 8.15 2.50 5.05
CA LEU A 63 7.46 2.82 6.30
C LEU A 63 6.50 1.68 6.64
N ASN A 64 6.70 1.04 7.79
CA ASN A 64 5.78 0.06 8.34
C ASN A 64 5.23 0.58 9.67
N SER A 65 3.96 0.98 9.69
CA SER A 65 3.30 1.46 10.91
C SER A 65 2.69 0.30 11.68
N ALA A 66 3.13 0.10 12.92
CA ALA A 66 2.48 -0.83 13.84
C ALA A 66 1.42 -0.09 14.67
N ASP A 67 0.15 -0.24 14.29
CA ASP A 67 -1.00 0.31 15.01
C ASP A 67 -1.13 -0.23 16.45
N ILE A 68 -0.75 -1.49 16.69
CA ILE A 68 -0.76 -2.15 18.02
C ILE A 68 0.10 -1.44 19.07
N HIS A 69 1.11 -0.69 18.62
CA HIS A 69 2.03 0.04 19.49
C HIS A 69 1.71 1.54 19.56
N GLY A 70 0.79 2.03 18.72
CA GLY A 70 0.44 3.45 18.66
C GLY A 70 -0.61 3.83 19.71
N PRO A 71 -0.29 4.68 20.72
CA PRO A 71 -1.29 5.19 21.65
C PRO A 71 -2.40 5.99 20.94
N VAL A 72 -2.06 6.64 19.83
CA VAL A 72 -3.02 7.37 18.97
C VAL A 72 -4.05 6.43 18.34
N ALA A 73 -3.65 5.22 17.95
CA ALA A 73 -4.59 4.22 17.42
C ALA A 73 -5.59 3.78 18.50
N LEU A 74 -5.12 3.57 19.74
CA LEU A 74 -5.99 3.26 20.88
C LEU A 74 -6.94 4.41 21.24
N TYR A 75 -6.44 5.65 21.20
CA TYR A 75 -7.26 6.84 21.43
C TYR A 75 -8.40 6.92 20.42
N PHE A 76 -8.11 6.68 19.13
CA PHE A 76 -9.15 6.61 18.10
C PHE A 76 -10.13 5.44 18.26
N ALA A 77 -9.70 4.34 18.92
CA ALA A 77 -10.58 3.24 19.30
C ALA A 77 -11.49 3.54 20.50
N GLY A 78 -11.42 4.77 21.05
CA GLY A 78 -12.26 5.22 22.15
C GLY A 78 -11.70 4.89 23.53
N ILE A 79 -10.45 4.42 23.61
CA ILE A 79 -9.78 4.25 24.90
C ILE A 79 -9.45 5.63 25.45
N LYS A 80 -9.86 5.88 26.70
CA LYS A 80 -9.53 7.11 27.42
C LYS A 80 -8.03 7.12 27.78
N LEU A 81 -7.21 7.61 26.85
CA LEU A 81 -5.82 7.95 27.08
C LEU A 81 -5.66 9.46 27.16
N ASP A 82 -4.83 9.89 28.11
CA ASP A 82 -4.23 11.22 28.08
C ASP A 82 -3.03 11.17 27.13
N LEU A 83 -3.12 11.84 25.98
CA LEU A 83 -2.06 11.85 24.97
C LEU A 83 -0.85 12.68 25.39
N ASP A 84 -1.02 13.64 26.31
CA ASP A 84 0.05 14.50 26.81
C ASP A 84 0.83 13.84 27.94
N ASN A 85 0.22 12.86 28.62
CA ASN A 85 0.82 12.15 29.76
C ASN A 85 0.53 10.64 29.71
N ILE A 86 1.11 9.97 28.71
CA ILE A 86 0.92 8.54 28.50
C ILE A 86 1.76 7.75 29.51
N GLN A 87 1.09 7.07 30.44
CA GLN A 87 1.74 6.14 31.35
C GLN A 87 1.79 4.74 30.74
N ILE A 88 2.93 4.05 30.84
CA ILE A 88 3.10 2.68 30.29
C ILE A 88 2.07 1.72 30.90
N GLU A 89 1.68 1.94 32.16
CA GLU A 89 0.68 1.15 32.88
C GLU A 89 -0.73 1.29 32.30
N GLN A 90 -1.04 2.41 31.63
CA GLN A 90 -2.32 2.61 30.92
C GLN A 90 -2.35 1.87 29.57
N LEU A 91 -1.18 1.57 29.01
CA LEU A 91 -1.04 0.78 27.80
C LEU A 91 -1.19 -0.70 28.18
N MET A 92 -2.45 -1.17 28.17
CA MET A 92 -2.86 -2.57 28.32
C MET A 92 -1.91 -3.54 27.58
N THR A 93 -1.91 -4.82 27.93
CA THR A 93 -1.06 -5.82 27.30
C THR A 93 -1.19 -5.84 25.76
N THR A 94 -0.12 -6.18 25.05
CA THR A 94 -0.08 -6.23 23.57
C THR A 94 -1.24 -7.01 22.97
N TYR A 95 -1.64 -8.12 23.60
CA TYR A 95 -2.77 -8.92 23.15
C TYR A 95 -4.10 -8.16 23.19
N ILE A 96 -4.39 -7.48 24.29
CA ILE A 96 -5.61 -6.68 24.46
C ILE A 96 -5.63 -5.52 23.46
N ARG A 97 -4.47 -4.87 23.24
CA ARG A 97 -4.37 -3.81 22.22
C ARG A 97 -4.68 -4.33 20.81
N ALA A 98 -4.14 -5.50 20.47
CA ALA A 98 -4.42 -6.13 19.18
C ALA A 98 -5.91 -6.48 19.02
N GLU A 99 -6.58 -6.96 20.08
CA GLU A 99 -8.02 -7.24 20.10
C GLU A 99 -8.86 -5.97 19.89
N VAL A 100 -8.52 -4.88 20.59
CA VAL A 100 -9.23 -3.60 20.43
C VAL A 100 -9.06 -3.03 19.02
N ILE A 101 -7.87 -3.14 18.44
CA ILE A 101 -7.61 -2.66 17.08
C ILE A 101 -8.32 -3.53 16.05
N ALA A 102 -8.27 -4.85 16.19
CA ALA A 102 -8.95 -5.78 15.30
C ALA A 102 -10.48 -5.59 15.31
N SER A 103 -11.06 -5.16 16.44
CA SER A 103 -12.49 -4.83 16.53
C SER A 103 -12.86 -3.48 15.88
N HIS A 104 -11.89 -2.62 15.59
CA HIS A 104 -12.11 -1.28 15.04
C HIS A 104 -11.28 -1.03 13.75
N PRO A 105 -11.58 -1.72 12.63
CA PRO A 105 -10.77 -1.61 11.40
C PRO A 105 -10.73 -0.19 10.79
N VAL A 106 -11.79 0.61 10.99
CA VAL A 106 -11.83 2.01 10.54
C VAL A 106 -10.81 2.87 11.29
N VAL A 107 -10.54 2.54 12.54
CA VAL A 107 -9.56 3.25 13.37
C VAL A 107 -8.14 3.02 12.87
N THR A 108 -7.80 1.77 12.52
CA THR A 108 -6.51 1.44 11.90
C THR A 108 -6.29 2.26 10.63
N ALA A 109 -7.28 2.34 9.75
CA ALA A 109 -7.18 3.11 8.52
C ALA A 109 -6.98 4.62 8.77
N LYS A 110 -7.71 5.20 9.74
CA LYS A 110 -7.55 6.60 10.14
C LYS A 110 -6.18 6.89 10.75
N PHE A 111 -5.72 6.02 11.64
CA PHE A 111 -4.40 6.11 12.25
C PHE A 111 -3.30 6.06 11.19
N PHE A 112 -3.36 5.08 10.28
CA PHE A 112 -2.41 4.96 9.17
C PHE A 112 -2.37 6.23 8.33
N HIS A 113 -3.53 6.72 7.89
CA HIS A 113 -3.62 7.92 7.06
C HIS A 113 -3.03 9.15 7.76
N LEU A 114 -3.38 9.36 9.02
CA LEU A 114 -2.89 10.49 9.81
C LEU A 114 -1.38 10.39 10.06
N LEU A 115 -0.87 9.19 10.36
CA LEU A 115 0.55 8.95 10.58
C LEU A 115 1.35 9.24 9.31
N ILE A 116 0.90 8.76 8.15
CA ILE A 116 1.59 8.99 6.87
C ILE A 116 1.57 10.48 6.49
N ILE A 117 0.44 11.18 6.61
CA ILE A 117 0.38 12.62 6.35
C ILE A 117 1.36 13.38 7.26
N ASN A 118 1.37 13.08 8.56
CA ASN A 118 2.27 13.77 9.48
C ASN A 118 3.74 13.49 9.15
N ILE A 119 4.11 12.26 8.78
CA ILE A 119 5.48 11.96 8.35
C ILE A 119 5.84 12.75 7.09
N LEU A 120 4.94 12.82 6.10
CA LEU A 120 5.18 13.59 4.89
C LEU A 120 5.32 15.08 5.18
N ASP A 121 4.43 15.66 5.97
CA ASP A 121 4.44 17.11 6.23
C ASP A 121 5.63 17.52 7.13
N THR A 122 5.92 16.73 8.16
CA THR A 122 6.94 17.08 9.16
C THR A 122 8.34 16.60 8.80
N MET A 123 8.51 15.37 8.31
CA MET A 123 9.85 14.84 8.03
C MET A 123 10.30 15.17 6.61
N ILE A 124 9.39 15.04 5.65
CA ILE A 124 9.68 15.27 4.24
C ILE A 124 9.56 16.77 3.97
N VAL A 125 8.36 17.33 3.89
CA VAL A 125 8.14 18.73 3.45
C VAL A 125 8.83 19.75 4.34
N ALA A 126 8.78 19.62 5.68
CA ALA A 126 9.48 20.56 6.57
C ALA A 126 11.02 20.37 6.59
N GLY A 127 11.55 19.38 5.87
CA GLY A 127 12.96 19.33 5.52
C GLY A 127 13.88 18.71 6.56
N VAL A 128 13.40 17.78 7.40
CA VAL A 128 14.26 17.03 8.34
C VAL A 128 15.35 16.26 7.58
N LEU A 129 15.02 15.79 6.38
CA LEU A 129 15.96 15.09 5.49
C LEU A 129 16.71 16.03 4.52
N GLY A 130 16.58 17.34 4.70
CA GLY A 130 17.12 18.36 3.80
C GLY A 130 16.13 18.82 2.71
N PRO A 131 16.57 19.71 1.79
CA PRO A 131 15.70 20.26 0.76
C PRO A 131 15.28 19.18 -0.24
N ILE A 132 13.97 19.04 -0.43
CA ILE A 132 13.40 18.05 -1.36
C ILE A 132 13.06 18.70 -2.69
N LYS A 133 13.60 18.10 -3.75
CA LYS A 133 13.29 18.48 -5.13
C LYS A 133 12.03 17.78 -5.65
N ALA A 134 11.86 16.51 -5.30
CA ALA A 134 10.69 15.70 -5.61
C ALA A 134 10.63 14.49 -4.66
N TYR A 135 9.43 13.98 -4.39
CA TYR A 135 9.22 12.72 -3.70
C TYR A 135 8.10 11.93 -4.38
N PHE A 136 8.13 10.61 -4.21
CA PHE A 136 7.07 9.71 -4.64
C PHE A 136 6.85 8.68 -3.54
N CYS A 137 5.60 8.49 -3.15
CA CYS A 137 5.20 7.51 -2.15
C CYS A 137 3.98 6.72 -2.66
N THR A 138 3.92 5.45 -2.32
CA THR A 138 2.77 4.58 -2.57
C THR A 138 2.60 3.65 -1.40
N VAL A 139 1.35 3.25 -1.14
CA VAL A 139 1.06 2.12 -0.24
C VAL A 139 1.30 0.83 -1.02
N GLU A 140 1.81 -0.19 -0.35
CA GLU A 140 2.03 -1.50 -0.97
C GLU A 140 0.67 -2.17 -1.21
N SER A 141 0.45 -2.65 -2.43
CA SER A 141 -0.73 -3.45 -2.75
C SER A 141 -0.35 -4.92 -2.80
N GLN A 142 -1.07 -5.80 -2.08
CA GLN A 142 -0.82 -7.24 -2.08
C GLN A 142 -1.29 -7.95 -3.38
N GLU A 143 -1.51 -7.21 -4.46
CA GLU A 143 -2.04 -7.68 -5.76
C GLU A 143 -3.40 -8.41 -5.68
N ARG A 144 -4.08 -8.33 -4.54
CA ARG A 144 -5.37 -8.99 -4.23
C ARG A 144 -6.43 -8.00 -3.74
N GLY A 145 -6.26 -6.72 -4.05
CA GLY A 145 -7.17 -5.64 -3.62
C GLY A 145 -6.97 -5.16 -2.17
N SER A 146 -6.25 -5.89 -1.32
CA SER A 146 -5.84 -5.39 0.00
C SER A 146 -4.58 -4.55 -0.11
N LEU A 147 -4.59 -3.43 0.60
CA LEU A 147 -3.38 -2.67 0.90
C LEU A 147 -2.66 -3.34 2.07
N HIS A 148 -1.34 -3.24 2.08
CA HIS A 148 -0.45 -3.63 3.17
C HIS A 148 0.08 -2.37 3.86
#